data_AF-A0A2Z6UAR2-F1
#
_entry.id   AF-A0A2Z6UAR2-F1
#
_cell.length_a   1.000
_cell.length_b   1.000
_cell.length_c   1.000
_cell.angle_alpha   90.00
_cell.angle_beta   90.00
_cell.angle_gamma   90.00
#
_symmetry.space_group_name_H-M   'P 1'
#
loop_
_entity.id
_entity.type
_entity.pdbx_description
1 polymer ?
#
loop_
_entity_poly.entity_id
_entity_poly.type
_entity_poly.pdbx_seq_one_letter_code
_entity_poly.pdbx_strand_id
1 'polypeptide(L)'
;MNLAAKYSLRVSSKIAYFAVLLSVMFFICLGLLAKASLNGEQESRLLPFGVVLYKFPSTSTFMVVTHPESELIDRGLFKDRIISIDDCELANFDSLEAVYECVDLDKAQLLLKVHHGNQIEQFVAYKSDSNVEKLPVGYAYFGLDLLFLILSLSLSLLLFFKARHHLSGYLLSVSMLLNVCESQFFYYGSNVFSDVIAEAIRINLMLVVGPLALYFFPQEFSKTVFKSLSFIVICICIIAMQTSVNLFLYFELISLSTFSIVVSIALVVFIVHFVTKFKTSLNTRERKQVLTMAICLAFGFVLYFPLVNFAGSYGFLIGRYIIPISIGLGVFFALMRYGLWQVDTIISKSATLSVLSVIAFSFWAGVDQGIQAVLNQTIGLSNKTVTAFLAAAISSFFIVPAYNFVSKSCDAFFNKNLHNLKRLFSKDILVLAETQNLDNFLAQVSEKMLQLTGAQAISIVFEDAQRLPEPLNYKLSRPLSEEHEYTTKYENFSYEVSGVIAVSVSLTFKERRINREIREEFKEGMDEMARALASCSRWNFLENKGNRLSPSF
;
A
#
# COMPACT_ATOMS: atom_id res chain seq x y z
N MET A 1 21.47 21.73 6.12
CA MET A 1 21.49 21.41 4.67
C MET A 1 20.80 22.56 3.98
N ASN A 2 21.50 23.27 3.09
CA ASN A 2 20.98 24.48 2.44
C ASN A 2 19.67 24.18 1.69
N LEU A 3 18.75 25.15 1.66
CA LEU A 3 17.46 25.05 0.93
C LEU A 3 17.66 24.61 -0.53
N ALA A 4 18.70 25.11 -1.20
CA ALA A 4 19.07 24.73 -2.55
C ALA A 4 19.40 23.23 -2.68
N ALA A 5 20.11 22.64 -1.71
CA ALA A 5 20.44 21.22 -1.72
C ALA A 5 19.19 20.35 -1.49
N LYS A 6 18.25 20.80 -0.63
CA LYS A 6 16.95 20.12 -0.44
C LYS A 6 16.11 20.17 -1.72
N TYR A 7 16.12 21.30 -2.42
CA TYR A 7 15.40 21.45 -3.68
C TYR A 7 15.99 20.57 -4.78
N SER A 8 17.31 20.61 -4.98
CA SER A 8 18.00 19.77 -5.96
C SER A 8 17.73 18.27 -5.73
N LEU A 9 17.87 17.80 -4.48
CA LEU A 9 17.57 16.41 -4.13
C LEU A 9 16.11 16.02 -4.44
N ARG A 10 15.14 16.93 -4.23
CA ARG A 10 13.72 16.70 -4.56
C ARG A 10 13.46 16.62 -6.06
N VAL A 11 14.20 17.37 -6.88
CA VAL A 11 14.06 17.31 -8.34
C VAL A 11 14.69 16.02 -8.85
N SER A 12 15.93 15.71 -8.43
CA SER A 12 16.63 14.50 -8.85
C SER A 12 15.89 13.22 -8.46
N SER A 13 15.32 13.17 -7.26
CA SER A 13 14.50 12.03 -6.82
C SER A 13 13.24 11.84 -7.67
N LYS A 14 12.55 12.92 -8.06
CA LYS A 14 11.40 12.81 -8.97
C LYS A 14 11.80 12.27 -10.34
N ILE A 15 12.88 12.81 -10.92
CA ILE A 15 13.37 12.38 -12.23
C ILE A 15 13.76 10.89 -12.17
N ALA A 16 14.51 10.49 -11.13
CA ALA A 16 14.90 9.10 -10.94
C ALA A 16 13.70 8.16 -10.80
N TYR A 17 12.69 8.52 -9.99
CA TYR A 17 11.49 7.70 -9.85
C TYR A 17 10.72 7.56 -11.15
N PHE A 18 10.49 8.64 -11.90
CA PHE A 18 9.79 8.57 -13.18
C PHE A 18 10.58 7.82 -14.25
N ALA A 19 11.91 7.91 -14.24
CA ALA A 19 12.76 7.12 -15.13
C ALA A 19 12.64 5.61 -14.82
N VAL A 20 12.67 5.22 -13.54
CA VAL A 20 12.42 3.83 -13.14
C VAL A 20 11.00 3.41 -13.51
N LEU A 21 10.00 4.23 -13.23
CA LEU A 21 8.60 3.92 -13.54
C LEU A 21 8.39 3.69 -15.05
N LEU A 22 8.95 4.55 -15.89
CA LEU A 22 8.83 4.44 -17.34
C LEU A 22 9.54 3.18 -17.86
N SER A 23 10.72 2.86 -17.31
CA SER A 23 11.42 1.61 -17.61
C SER A 23 10.60 0.37 -17.21
N VAL A 24 10.03 0.37 -16.01
CA VAL A 24 9.16 -0.71 -15.53
C VAL A 24 7.93 -0.89 -16.41
N MET A 25 7.25 0.21 -16.76
CA MET A 25 6.09 0.15 -17.64
C MET A 25 6.45 -0.34 -19.05
N PHE A 26 7.61 0.06 -19.58
CA PHE A 26 8.10 -0.43 -20.86
C PHE A 26 8.28 -1.96 -20.86
N PHE A 27 8.96 -2.51 -19.85
CA PHE A 27 9.15 -3.96 -19.73
C PHE A 27 7.83 -4.71 -19.50
N ILE A 28 6.92 -4.18 -18.68
CA ILE A 28 5.59 -4.79 -18.50
C ILE A 28 4.83 -4.82 -19.83
N CYS A 29 4.84 -3.74 -20.62
CA CYS A 29 4.20 -3.70 -21.92
C CYS A 29 4.82 -4.72 -22.89
N LEU A 30 6.15 -4.84 -22.93
CA LEU A 30 6.81 -5.88 -23.73
C LEU A 30 6.42 -7.29 -23.28
N GLY A 31 6.37 -7.54 -21.98
CA GLY A 31 5.95 -8.83 -21.45
C GLY A 31 4.48 -9.15 -21.69
N LEU A 32 3.59 -8.15 -21.67
CA LEU A 32 2.18 -8.32 -22.04
C LEU A 32 2.02 -8.65 -23.52
N LEU A 33 2.79 -7.98 -24.40
CA LEU A 33 2.80 -8.28 -25.83
C LEU A 33 3.36 -9.68 -26.11
N ALA A 34 4.46 -10.04 -25.45
CA ALA A 34 5.03 -11.38 -25.53
C ALA A 34 4.01 -12.42 -25.04
N LYS A 35 3.31 -12.15 -23.94
CA LYS A 35 2.28 -13.05 -23.43
C LYS A 35 1.06 -13.18 -24.34
N ALA A 36 0.65 -12.09 -24.98
CA ALA A 36 -0.48 -12.11 -25.91
C ALA A 36 -0.21 -13.03 -27.12
N SER A 37 1.06 -13.23 -27.52
CA SER A 37 1.40 -14.21 -28.55
C SER A 37 1.32 -15.66 -28.06
N LEU A 38 1.51 -15.92 -26.76
CA LEU A 38 1.59 -17.27 -26.15
C LEU A 38 0.30 -18.13 -26.23
N ASN A 39 -0.77 -17.60 -26.84
CA ASN A 39 -2.04 -18.32 -26.98
C ASN A 39 -2.25 -18.85 -28.41
N GLY A 40 -1.22 -18.78 -29.28
CA GLY A 40 -1.31 -19.26 -30.67
C GLY A 40 -1.26 -20.78 -30.78
N GLU A 41 -2.09 -21.38 -31.63
CA GLU A 41 -2.05 -22.83 -31.92
C GLU A 41 -0.68 -23.30 -32.44
N GLN A 42 0.06 -22.40 -33.09
CA GLN A 42 1.35 -22.65 -33.73
C GLN A 42 2.44 -23.07 -32.73
N GLU A 43 2.40 -22.58 -31.49
CA GLU A 43 3.47 -22.79 -30.50
C GLU A 43 3.52 -24.24 -29.98
N SER A 44 2.43 -25.01 -30.14
CA SER A 44 2.29 -26.37 -29.63
C SER A 44 2.88 -27.47 -30.53
N ARG A 45 3.49 -27.14 -31.68
CA ARG A 45 4.00 -28.17 -32.62
C ARG A 45 5.17 -28.99 -32.09
N LEU A 46 5.94 -28.44 -31.16
CA LEU A 46 7.06 -29.15 -30.51
C LEU A 46 6.67 -29.86 -29.22
N LEU A 47 5.39 -29.82 -28.83
CA LEU A 47 4.89 -30.46 -27.62
C LEU A 47 5.23 -31.96 -27.53
N PRO A 48 5.26 -32.76 -28.62
CA PRO A 48 5.71 -34.15 -28.58
C PRO A 48 7.15 -34.32 -28.07
N PHE A 49 8.00 -33.31 -28.24
CA PHE A 49 9.38 -33.30 -27.73
C PHE A 49 9.48 -32.74 -26.29
N GLY A 50 8.33 -32.51 -25.65
CA GLY A 50 8.26 -31.96 -24.29
C GLY A 50 8.68 -30.49 -24.21
N VAL A 51 8.66 -29.75 -25.32
CA VAL A 51 9.03 -28.32 -25.35
C VAL A 51 8.03 -27.48 -26.15
N VAL A 52 7.90 -26.22 -25.78
CA VAL A 52 7.10 -25.22 -26.48
C VAL A 52 8.01 -24.07 -26.87
N LEU A 53 7.92 -23.62 -28.13
CA LEU A 53 8.76 -22.56 -28.66
C LEU A 53 7.94 -21.27 -28.77
N TYR A 54 8.52 -20.19 -28.27
CA TYR A 54 7.90 -18.88 -28.23
C TYR A 54 8.77 -17.86 -28.96
N LYS A 55 8.14 -17.02 -29.78
CA LYS A 55 8.80 -15.91 -30.47
C LYS A 55 8.45 -14.59 -29.80
N PHE A 56 9.47 -13.78 -29.50
CA PHE A 56 9.21 -12.43 -28.98
C PHE A 56 8.70 -11.50 -30.09
N PRO A 57 7.69 -10.65 -29.80
CA PRO A 57 7.20 -9.68 -30.78
C PRO A 57 8.32 -8.71 -31.18
N SER A 58 8.52 -8.50 -32.48
CA SER A 58 9.47 -7.53 -33.04
C SER A 58 10.95 -7.85 -32.89
N THR A 59 11.32 -9.03 -32.39
CA THR A 59 12.73 -9.48 -32.34
C THR A 59 12.89 -10.87 -32.95
N SER A 60 14.10 -11.20 -33.40
CA SER A 60 14.48 -12.57 -33.85
C SER A 60 14.88 -13.47 -32.68
N THR A 61 14.36 -13.17 -31.49
CA THR A 61 14.65 -13.93 -30.27
C THR A 61 13.55 -14.95 -30.03
N PHE A 62 13.98 -16.17 -29.75
CA PHE A 62 13.10 -17.28 -29.43
C PHE A 62 13.41 -17.81 -28.03
N MET A 63 12.39 -18.30 -27.36
CA MET A 63 12.46 -18.86 -26.02
C MET A 63 11.83 -20.24 -26.04
N VAL A 64 12.53 -21.21 -25.45
CA VAL A 64 12.00 -22.55 -25.25
C VAL A 64 11.48 -22.65 -23.82
N VAL A 65 10.32 -23.26 -23.64
CA VAL A 65 9.77 -23.62 -22.33
C VAL A 65 9.48 -25.10 -22.33
N THR A 66 10.00 -25.77 -21.31
CA THR A 66 9.89 -27.21 -21.17
C THR A 66 8.61 -27.59 -20.45
N HIS A 67 7.98 -28.68 -20.89
CA HIS A 67 6.81 -29.26 -20.23
C HIS A 67 7.20 -29.83 -18.84
N PRO A 68 6.38 -29.64 -17.79
CA PRO A 68 6.65 -30.14 -16.42
C PRO A 68 7.02 -31.62 -16.32
N GLU A 69 6.52 -32.44 -17.23
CA GLU A 69 6.74 -33.90 -17.29
C GLU A 69 7.87 -34.33 -18.24
N SER A 70 8.54 -33.38 -18.89
CA SER A 70 9.63 -33.68 -19.82
C SER A 70 10.92 -33.98 -19.07
N GLU A 71 11.68 -34.99 -19.51
CA GLU A 71 13.01 -35.32 -18.99
C GLU A 71 14.02 -34.16 -19.08
N LEU A 72 13.73 -33.18 -19.94
CA LEU A 72 14.56 -31.98 -20.09
C LEU A 72 14.56 -31.12 -18.81
N ILE A 73 13.50 -31.18 -17.99
CA ILE A 73 13.48 -30.52 -16.67
C ILE A 73 14.46 -31.16 -15.70
N ASP A 74 14.56 -32.48 -15.70
CA ASP A 74 15.53 -33.21 -14.87
C ASP A 74 16.98 -32.88 -15.28
N ARG A 75 17.17 -32.43 -16.53
CA ARG A 75 18.44 -31.92 -17.05
C ARG A 75 18.66 -30.43 -16.82
N GLY A 76 17.71 -29.72 -16.19
CA GLY A 76 17.82 -28.30 -15.86
C GLY A 76 17.29 -27.34 -16.92
N LEU A 77 16.76 -27.82 -18.04
CA LEU A 77 16.13 -26.97 -19.05
C LEU A 77 14.68 -26.67 -18.64
N PHE A 78 14.45 -25.51 -18.03
CA PHE A 78 13.09 -25.08 -17.66
C PHE A 78 12.52 -24.07 -18.66
N LYS A 79 13.25 -22.96 -18.84
CA LYS A 79 12.85 -21.84 -19.68
C LYS A 79 14.10 -21.04 -20.02
N ASP A 80 14.54 -21.13 -21.26
CA ASP A 80 15.79 -20.52 -21.70
C ASP A 80 15.64 -19.91 -23.10
N ARG A 81 16.54 -18.99 -23.43
CA ARG A 81 16.64 -18.44 -24.78
C ARG A 81 17.26 -19.51 -25.68
N ILE A 82 16.58 -19.86 -26.77
CA ILE A 82 17.07 -20.87 -27.70
C ILE A 82 17.80 -20.21 -28.88
N ILE A 83 18.92 -20.81 -29.29
CA ILE A 83 19.82 -20.32 -30.33
C ILE A 83 19.60 -21.08 -31.63
N SER A 84 19.56 -22.41 -31.56
CA SER A 84 19.25 -23.25 -32.71
C SER A 84 18.47 -24.52 -32.31
N ILE A 85 17.73 -25.06 -33.27
CA ILE A 85 17.13 -26.39 -33.20
C ILE A 85 17.72 -27.19 -34.36
N ASP A 86 18.44 -28.26 -34.04
CA ASP A 86 19.34 -28.95 -34.98
C ASP A 86 20.30 -27.94 -35.65
N ASP A 87 20.29 -27.90 -36.98
CA ASP A 87 21.08 -27.00 -37.82
C ASP A 87 20.35 -25.68 -38.15
N CYS A 88 19.12 -25.51 -37.66
CA CYS A 88 18.32 -24.30 -37.89
C CYS A 88 18.66 -23.21 -36.88
N GLU A 89 19.45 -22.23 -37.29
CA GLU A 89 19.73 -21.03 -36.50
C GLU A 89 18.49 -20.12 -36.42
N LEU A 90 17.91 -20.01 -35.23
CA LEU A 90 16.65 -19.31 -34.99
C LEU A 90 16.73 -17.80 -35.30
N ALA A 91 17.93 -17.21 -35.20
CA ALA A 91 18.16 -15.79 -35.47
C ALA A 91 17.83 -15.38 -36.92
N ASN A 92 17.79 -16.34 -37.85
CA ASN A 92 17.53 -16.12 -39.28
C ASN A 92 16.04 -16.12 -39.65
N PHE A 93 15.14 -16.34 -38.68
CA PHE A 93 13.71 -16.51 -38.93
C PHE A 93 12.84 -15.43 -38.28
N ASP A 94 11.90 -14.89 -39.06
CA ASP A 94 10.96 -13.85 -38.62
C ASP A 94 9.61 -14.40 -38.15
N SER A 95 9.36 -15.71 -38.24
CA SER A 95 8.11 -16.33 -37.80
C SER A 95 8.35 -17.74 -37.24
N LEU A 96 7.42 -18.23 -36.41
CA LEU A 96 7.46 -19.61 -35.93
C LEU A 96 7.23 -20.61 -37.08
N GLU A 97 6.39 -20.26 -38.05
CA GLU A 97 6.16 -21.06 -39.26
C GLU A 97 7.47 -21.38 -39.96
N ALA A 98 8.28 -20.35 -40.24
CA ALA A 98 9.53 -20.52 -40.97
C ALA A 98 10.55 -21.37 -40.18
N VAL A 99 10.51 -21.30 -38.84
CA VAL A 99 11.30 -22.20 -37.99
C VAL A 99 10.82 -23.63 -38.13
N TYR A 100 9.51 -23.87 -38.09
CA TYR A 100 8.95 -25.22 -38.22
C TYR A 100 9.09 -25.80 -39.63
N GLU A 101 9.23 -24.96 -40.66
CA GLU A 101 9.58 -25.41 -42.02
C GLU A 101 11.04 -25.83 -42.13
N CYS A 102 11.93 -25.23 -41.33
CA CYS A 102 13.35 -25.61 -41.27
C CYS A 102 13.57 -26.88 -40.44
N VAL A 103 12.87 -27.00 -39.31
CA VAL A 103 13.03 -28.11 -38.35
C VAL A 103 12.30 -29.35 -38.84
N ASP A 104 13.02 -30.46 -38.98
CA ASP A 104 12.45 -31.76 -39.34
C ASP A 104 11.76 -32.42 -38.13
N LEU A 105 10.45 -32.20 -38.02
CA LEU A 105 9.60 -32.70 -36.93
C LEU A 105 9.34 -34.22 -36.98
N ASP A 106 9.74 -34.89 -38.07
CA ASP A 106 9.59 -36.34 -38.22
C ASP A 106 10.73 -37.12 -37.56
N LYS A 107 11.82 -36.45 -37.16
CA LYS A 107 12.92 -37.06 -36.39
C LYS A 107 12.46 -37.59 -35.04
N ALA A 108 13.12 -38.66 -34.59
CA ALA A 108 12.92 -39.22 -33.26
C ALA A 108 13.48 -38.34 -32.12
N GLN A 109 14.43 -37.45 -32.45
CA GLN A 109 15.08 -36.55 -31.49
C GLN A 109 15.41 -35.20 -32.14
N LEU A 110 15.42 -34.15 -31.33
CA LEU A 110 15.84 -32.79 -31.69
C LEU A 110 17.00 -32.34 -30.80
N LEU A 111 18.00 -31.68 -31.40
CA LEU A 111 19.12 -31.08 -30.68
C LEU A 111 18.83 -29.58 -30.44
N LEU A 112 18.53 -29.23 -29.20
CA LEU A 112 18.25 -27.86 -28.79
C LEU A 112 19.56 -27.21 -28.28
N LYS A 113 20.00 -26.13 -28.91
CA LYS A 113 21.10 -25.30 -28.37
C LYS A 113 20.51 -24.08 -27.69
N VAL A 114 20.69 -23.96 -26.39
CA VAL A 114 20.11 -22.87 -25.59
C VAL A 114 21.21 -22.07 -24.90
N HIS A 115 20.88 -20.82 -24.57
CA HIS A 115 21.69 -19.99 -23.71
C HIS A 115 21.24 -20.19 -22.26
N HIS A 116 21.96 -21.02 -21.51
CA HIS A 116 21.69 -21.30 -20.10
C HIS A 116 22.72 -20.56 -19.24
N GLY A 117 22.27 -19.56 -18.48
CA GLY A 117 23.17 -18.65 -17.76
C GLY A 117 24.10 -17.88 -18.72
N ASN A 118 25.42 -18.09 -18.61
CA ASN A 118 26.43 -17.51 -19.52
C ASN A 118 27.04 -18.52 -20.49
N GLN A 119 26.49 -19.74 -20.55
CA GLN A 119 27.01 -20.83 -21.38
C GLN A 119 26.00 -21.25 -22.43
N ILE A 120 26.51 -21.79 -23.53
CA ILE A 120 25.69 -22.43 -24.56
C ILE A 120 25.67 -23.92 -24.25
N GLU A 121 24.50 -24.40 -23.85
CA GLU A 121 24.29 -25.80 -23.53
C GLU A 121 23.47 -26.48 -24.62
N GLN A 122 23.71 -27.79 -24.79
CA GLN A 122 23.02 -28.61 -25.77
C GLN A 122 22.16 -29.64 -25.07
N PHE A 123 20.88 -29.67 -25.43
CA PHE A 123 19.90 -30.61 -24.91
C PHE A 123 19.37 -31.46 -26.05
N VAL A 124 19.25 -32.77 -25.82
CA VAL A 124 18.60 -33.69 -26.77
C VAL A 124 17.20 -33.97 -26.26
N ALA A 125 16.19 -33.56 -27.03
CA ALA A 125 14.78 -33.77 -26.76
C ALA A 125 14.28 -34.97 -27.57
N TYR A 126 13.75 -35.99 -26.90
CA TYR A 126 13.20 -37.18 -27.56
C TYR A 126 11.70 -37.00 -27.79
N LYS A 127 11.22 -37.50 -28.93
CA LYS A 127 9.79 -37.53 -29.25
C LYS A 127 9.09 -38.52 -28.33
N SER A 128 8.12 -38.05 -27.56
CA SER A 128 7.23 -38.87 -26.76
C SER A 128 5.99 -39.24 -27.57
N ASP A 129 5.64 -40.53 -27.55
CA ASP A 129 4.39 -41.05 -28.13
C ASP A 129 3.17 -40.76 -27.23
N SER A 130 3.40 -40.27 -26.00
CA SER A 130 2.30 -39.85 -25.13
C SER A 130 1.61 -38.60 -25.71
N ASN A 131 0.28 -38.60 -25.70
CA ASN A 131 -0.50 -37.38 -25.92
C ASN A 131 -0.21 -36.42 -24.76
N VAL A 132 0.86 -35.63 -24.88
CA VAL A 132 1.21 -34.58 -23.91
C VAL A 132 0.04 -33.60 -23.90
N GLU A 133 -0.59 -33.44 -22.74
CA GLU A 133 -1.64 -32.43 -22.59
C GLU A 133 -1.03 -31.04 -22.83
N LYS A 134 -1.83 -30.12 -23.40
CA LYS A 134 -1.37 -28.73 -23.56
C LYS A 134 -0.91 -28.22 -22.20
N LEU A 135 0.28 -27.60 -22.15
CA LEU A 135 0.83 -26.99 -20.95
C LEU A 135 -0.28 -26.21 -20.23
N PRO A 136 -0.66 -26.59 -18.99
CA PRO A 136 -1.72 -25.89 -18.29
C PRO A 136 -1.22 -24.47 -18.03
N VAL A 137 -1.71 -23.52 -18.83
CA VAL A 137 -1.45 -22.11 -18.57
C VAL A 137 -2.03 -21.84 -17.19
N GLY A 138 -1.16 -21.59 -16.21
CA GLY A 138 -1.55 -21.32 -14.84
C GLY A 138 -2.26 -19.97 -14.72
N TYR A 139 -3.46 -19.83 -15.30
CA TYR A 139 -4.23 -18.59 -15.32
C TYR A 139 -4.45 -18.05 -13.90
N ALA A 140 -4.62 -18.94 -12.91
CA ALA A 140 -4.69 -18.58 -11.51
C ALA A 140 -3.37 -17.95 -11.01
N TYR A 141 -2.23 -18.60 -11.27
CA TYR A 141 -0.90 -18.09 -10.92
C TYR A 141 -0.66 -16.70 -11.55
N PHE A 142 -0.98 -16.56 -12.83
CA PHE A 142 -0.86 -15.30 -13.55
C PHE A 142 -1.80 -14.20 -13.07
N GLY A 143 -3.05 -14.55 -12.77
CA GLY A 143 -4.02 -13.59 -12.21
C GLY A 143 -3.57 -13.09 -10.85
N LEU A 144 -2.99 -13.97 -10.04
CA LEU A 144 -2.43 -13.65 -8.73
C LEU A 144 -1.17 -12.76 -8.86
N ASP A 145 -0.25 -13.08 -9.77
CA ASP A 145 0.91 -12.23 -10.07
C ASP A 145 0.48 -10.83 -10.58
N LEU A 146 -0.51 -10.76 -11.47
CA LEU A 146 -1.07 -9.49 -11.96
C LEU A 146 -1.67 -8.66 -10.82
N LEU A 147 -2.40 -9.29 -9.92
CA LEU A 147 -3.00 -8.65 -8.76
C LEU A 147 -1.94 -8.05 -7.85
N PHE A 148 -0.87 -8.79 -7.56
CA PHE A 148 0.25 -8.28 -6.75
C PHE A 148 1.07 -7.19 -7.44
N LEU A 149 1.23 -7.28 -8.77
CA LEU A 149 1.81 -6.21 -9.58
C LEU A 149 0.99 -4.93 -9.44
N ILE A 150 -0.34 -5.00 -9.65
CA ILE A 150 -1.22 -3.82 -9.59
C ILE A 150 -1.23 -3.23 -8.19
N LEU A 151 -1.28 -4.08 -7.16
CA LEU A 151 -1.25 -3.65 -5.77
C LEU A 151 0.07 -2.93 -5.42
N SER A 152 1.20 -3.52 -5.79
CA SER A 152 2.53 -2.95 -5.54
C SER A 152 2.72 -1.63 -6.29
N LEU A 153 2.29 -1.55 -7.55
CA LEU A 153 2.34 -0.34 -8.36
C LEU A 153 1.45 0.77 -7.77
N SER A 154 0.23 0.43 -7.36
CA SER A 154 -0.72 1.37 -6.76
C SER A 154 -0.18 1.93 -5.44
N LEU A 155 0.37 1.06 -4.58
CA LEU A 155 1.02 1.48 -3.33
C LEU A 155 2.25 2.34 -3.60
N SER A 156 3.08 1.96 -4.57
CA SER A 156 4.24 2.77 -4.98
C SER A 156 3.84 4.17 -5.40
N LEU A 157 2.86 4.30 -6.31
CA LEU A 157 2.40 5.60 -6.81
C LEU A 157 1.77 6.44 -5.69
N LEU A 158 0.93 5.82 -4.85
CA LEU A 158 0.30 6.50 -3.71
C LEU A 158 1.37 7.05 -2.75
N LEU A 159 2.37 6.24 -2.41
CA LEU A 159 3.51 6.66 -1.60
C LEU A 159 4.34 7.73 -2.30
N PHE A 160 4.57 7.63 -3.60
CA PHE A 160 5.32 8.69 -4.29
C PHE A 160 4.56 10.03 -4.24
N PHE A 161 3.26 10.05 -4.54
CA PHE A 161 2.49 11.30 -4.56
C PHE A 161 2.30 11.92 -3.17
N LYS A 162 2.00 11.10 -2.16
CA LYS A 162 1.78 11.58 -0.78
C LYS A 162 3.06 11.87 -0.04
N ALA A 163 4.13 11.16 -0.41
CA ALA A 163 5.15 10.81 0.52
C ALA A 163 6.59 11.12 0.01
N ARG A 164 6.71 11.61 -1.23
CA ARG A 164 7.99 12.08 -1.84
C ARG A 164 8.74 13.19 -1.10
N HIS A 165 8.07 13.95 -0.22
CA HIS A 165 8.72 15.06 0.49
C HIS A 165 9.68 14.58 1.57
N HIS A 166 9.51 13.33 2.03
CA HIS A 166 10.32 12.67 3.03
C HIS A 166 11.15 11.57 2.39
N LEU A 167 12.42 11.45 2.79
CA LEU A 167 13.35 10.47 2.24
C LEU A 167 12.85 9.03 2.40
N SER A 168 12.33 8.68 3.57
CA SER A 168 11.78 7.35 3.85
C SER A 168 10.62 7.01 2.92
N GLY A 169 9.72 7.96 2.64
CA GLY A 169 8.59 7.76 1.74
C GLY A 169 8.99 7.59 0.30
N TYR A 170 9.99 8.38 -0.13
CA TYR A 170 10.60 8.20 -1.44
C TYR A 170 11.24 6.81 -1.58
N LEU A 171 12.10 6.41 -0.64
CA LEU A 171 12.77 5.10 -0.68
C LEU A 171 11.75 3.95 -0.60
N LEU A 172 10.71 4.06 0.22
CA LEU A 172 9.61 3.08 0.28
C LEU A 172 8.87 3.01 -1.05
N SER A 173 8.58 4.15 -1.71
CA SER A 173 7.93 4.15 -3.01
C SER A 173 8.78 3.49 -4.10
N VAL A 174 10.10 3.73 -4.10
CA VAL A 174 11.05 3.09 -5.02
C VAL A 174 11.15 1.59 -4.72
N SER A 175 11.21 1.19 -3.46
CA SER A 175 11.21 -0.22 -3.07
C SER A 175 9.94 -0.95 -3.55
N MET A 176 8.76 -0.34 -3.40
CA MET A 176 7.52 -0.91 -3.96
C MET A 176 7.51 -0.94 -5.48
N LEU A 177 8.15 0.02 -6.15
CA LEU A 177 8.29 0.02 -7.60
C LEU A 177 9.23 -1.07 -8.10
N LEU A 178 10.33 -1.33 -7.38
CA LEU A 178 11.23 -2.45 -7.68
C LEU A 178 10.57 -3.80 -7.42
N ASN A 179 9.59 -3.84 -6.52
CA ASN A 179 8.78 -5.02 -6.30
C ASN A 179 7.83 -5.33 -7.47
N VAL A 180 7.39 -4.30 -8.21
CA VAL A 180 6.60 -4.51 -9.44
C VAL A 180 7.41 -5.32 -10.47
N CYS A 181 8.73 -5.11 -10.51
CA CYS A 181 9.63 -5.84 -11.39
C CYS A 181 9.74 -7.34 -11.07
N GLU A 182 9.19 -7.82 -9.95
CA GLU A 182 9.14 -9.26 -9.68
C GLU A 182 8.11 -10.00 -10.51
N SER A 183 7.17 -9.26 -11.10
CA SER A 183 6.10 -9.87 -11.87
C SER A 183 6.64 -10.67 -13.04
N GLN A 184 5.96 -11.78 -13.34
CA GLN A 184 6.26 -12.56 -14.53
C GLN A 184 6.16 -11.71 -15.80
N PHE A 185 5.25 -10.73 -15.86
CA PHE A 185 5.17 -9.81 -17.01
C PHE A 185 6.46 -9.01 -17.18
N PHE A 186 7.04 -8.52 -16.09
CA PHE A 186 8.32 -7.84 -16.16
C PHE A 186 9.42 -8.80 -16.62
N TYR A 187 9.48 -10.01 -16.05
CA TYR A 187 10.45 -11.04 -16.44
C TYR A 187 10.38 -11.36 -17.95
N TYR A 188 9.19 -11.64 -18.49
CA TYR A 188 9.02 -11.86 -19.94
C TYR A 188 9.51 -10.67 -20.77
N GLY A 189 9.24 -9.44 -20.32
CA GLY A 189 9.73 -8.24 -21.01
C GLY A 189 11.25 -8.08 -20.94
N SER A 190 11.87 -8.39 -19.81
CA SER A 190 13.32 -8.26 -19.62
C SER A 190 14.13 -9.31 -20.39
N ASN A 191 13.55 -10.50 -20.62
CA ASN A 191 14.18 -11.57 -21.41
C ASN A 191 14.53 -11.15 -22.84
N VAL A 192 13.89 -10.08 -23.36
CA VAL A 192 14.24 -9.51 -24.68
C VAL A 192 15.69 -9.02 -24.73
N PHE A 193 16.23 -8.54 -23.61
CA PHE A 193 17.58 -7.97 -23.55
C PHE A 193 18.56 -8.91 -22.83
N SER A 194 18.31 -9.16 -21.56
CA SER A 194 19.05 -10.08 -20.69
C SER A 194 18.30 -10.16 -19.37
N ASP A 195 17.77 -11.34 -19.08
CA ASP A 195 17.02 -11.61 -17.86
C ASP A 195 17.94 -11.61 -16.63
N VAL A 196 19.12 -12.22 -16.74
CA VAL A 196 20.13 -12.28 -15.68
C VAL A 196 20.54 -10.88 -15.22
N ILE A 197 20.85 -9.97 -16.14
CA ILE A 197 21.30 -8.62 -15.78
C ILE A 197 20.16 -7.81 -15.17
N ALA A 198 18.95 -7.87 -15.76
CA ALA A 198 17.80 -7.13 -15.26
C ALA A 198 17.39 -7.58 -13.85
N GLU A 199 17.32 -8.89 -13.61
CA GLU A 199 17.02 -9.47 -12.30
C GLU A 199 18.12 -9.18 -11.29
N ALA A 200 19.39 -9.30 -11.66
CA ALA A 200 20.50 -8.99 -10.76
C ALA A 200 20.48 -7.51 -10.31
N ILE A 201 20.26 -6.57 -11.24
CA ILE A 201 20.14 -5.14 -10.92
C ILE A 201 18.94 -4.90 -10.00
N ARG A 202 17.78 -5.49 -10.33
CA ARG A 202 16.55 -5.35 -9.54
C ARG A 202 16.74 -5.84 -8.11
N ILE A 203 17.22 -7.09 -7.93
CA ILE A 203 17.38 -7.71 -6.62
C ILE A 203 18.39 -6.94 -5.78
N ASN A 204 19.56 -6.60 -6.36
CA ASN A 204 20.58 -5.84 -5.63
C ASN A 204 20.07 -4.47 -5.18
N LEU A 205 19.34 -3.76 -6.04
CA LEU A 205 18.79 -2.46 -5.69
C LEU A 205 17.69 -2.59 -4.62
N MET A 206 16.83 -3.61 -4.70
CA MET A 206 15.77 -3.87 -3.72
C MET A 206 16.35 -4.20 -2.33
N LEU A 207 17.39 -5.04 -2.28
CA LEU A 207 18.09 -5.42 -1.04
C LEU A 207 18.84 -4.26 -0.38
N VAL A 208 19.10 -3.17 -1.09
CA VAL A 208 19.69 -1.95 -0.51
C VAL A 208 18.59 -0.96 -0.15
N VAL A 209 17.73 -0.62 -1.11
CA VAL A 209 16.73 0.45 -0.97
C VAL A 209 15.68 0.08 0.07
N GLY A 210 15.15 -1.15 0.09
CA GLY A 210 14.11 -1.58 1.02
C GLY A 210 14.54 -1.50 2.49
N PRO A 211 15.64 -2.18 2.89
CA PRO A 211 16.26 -2.07 4.20
C PRO A 211 16.52 -0.64 4.68
N LEU A 212 17.08 0.21 3.82
CA LEU A 212 17.32 1.62 4.15
C LEU A 212 15.99 2.37 4.33
N ALA A 213 15.00 2.12 3.48
CA ALA A 213 13.68 2.73 3.58
C ALA A 213 13.01 2.42 4.93
N LEU A 214 13.08 1.16 5.37
CA LEU A 214 12.57 0.73 6.68
C LEU A 214 13.29 1.39 7.84
N TYR A 215 14.62 1.47 7.79
CA TYR A 215 15.41 2.10 8.85
C TYR A 215 15.04 3.59 9.04
N PHE A 216 14.90 4.33 7.94
CA PHE A 216 14.56 5.75 7.99
C PHE A 216 13.10 6.01 8.37
N PHE A 217 12.20 5.03 8.28
CA PHE A 217 10.79 5.23 8.62
C PHE A 217 10.56 5.40 10.13
N PRO A 218 9.76 6.39 10.61
CA PRO A 218 9.05 7.45 9.88
C PRO A 218 9.81 8.81 9.88
N GLN A 219 11.05 8.85 10.37
CA GLN A 219 11.77 10.07 10.74
C GLN A 219 12.51 10.73 9.57
N GLU A 220 12.85 12.01 9.76
CA GLU A 220 13.79 12.72 8.91
C GLU A 220 15.24 12.34 9.25
N PHE A 221 16.10 12.44 8.25
CA PHE A 221 17.52 12.10 8.35
C PHE A 221 18.24 12.97 9.39
N SER A 222 18.78 12.35 10.44
CA SER A 222 19.65 13.01 11.41
C SER A 222 21.12 12.70 11.12
N LYS A 223 22.03 13.65 11.39
CA LYS A 223 23.48 13.40 11.23
C LYS A 223 24.02 12.32 12.16
N THR A 224 23.32 12.04 13.27
CA THR A 224 23.73 11.02 14.25
C THR A 224 23.37 9.60 13.81
N VAL A 225 22.54 9.44 12.77
CA VAL A 225 22.15 8.14 12.20
C VAL A 225 23.36 7.23 11.95
N PHE A 226 24.38 7.75 11.26
CA PHE A 226 25.54 6.95 10.84
C PHE A 226 26.38 6.42 12.00
N LYS A 227 26.24 7.01 13.19
CA LYS A 227 26.96 6.57 14.40
C LYS A 227 26.14 5.57 15.23
N SER A 228 24.88 5.32 14.86
CA SER A 228 24.03 4.40 15.61
C SER A 228 24.43 2.95 15.35
N LEU A 229 24.54 2.14 16.41
CA LEU A 229 24.80 0.70 16.31
C LEU A 229 23.76 0.01 15.42
N SER A 230 22.49 0.41 15.51
CA SER A 230 21.41 -0.16 14.69
C SER A 230 21.64 0.03 13.18
N PHE A 231 22.21 1.17 12.76
CA PHE A 231 22.53 1.40 11.35
C PHE A 231 23.63 0.45 10.87
N ILE A 232 24.67 0.26 11.67
CA ILE A 232 25.77 -0.67 11.36
C ILE A 232 25.23 -2.10 11.20
N VAL A 233 24.39 -2.55 12.13
CA VAL A 233 23.77 -3.89 12.08
C VAL A 233 22.93 -4.04 10.80
N ILE A 234 22.18 -3.02 10.40
CA ILE A 234 21.38 -3.07 9.16
C ILE A 234 22.27 -3.11 7.92
N CYS A 235 23.37 -2.36 7.89
CA CYS A 235 24.36 -2.46 6.80
C CYS A 235 24.95 -3.87 6.71
N ILE A 236 25.25 -4.51 7.84
CA ILE A 236 25.72 -5.91 7.87
C ILE A 236 24.64 -6.84 7.31
N CYS A 237 23.37 -6.65 7.67
CA CYS A 237 22.27 -7.43 7.08
C CYS A 237 22.15 -7.23 5.56
N ILE A 238 22.29 -6.00 5.07
CA ILE A 238 22.27 -5.70 3.62
C ILE A 238 23.41 -6.45 2.91
N ILE A 239 24.64 -6.36 3.42
CA ILE A 239 25.80 -7.04 2.85
C ILE A 239 25.59 -8.57 2.88
N ALA A 240 25.09 -9.12 4.00
CA ALA A 240 24.81 -10.54 4.12
C ALA A 240 23.77 -11.02 3.09
N MET A 241 22.67 -10.28 2.93
CA MET A 241 21.64 -10.58 1.93
C MET A 241 22.22 -10.50 0.51
N GLN A 242 22.95 -9.44 0.16
CA GLN A 242 23.57 -9.30 -1.17
C GLN A 242 24.57 -10.42 -1.46
N THR A 243 25.45 -10.76 -0.52
CA THR A 243 26.39 -11.86 -0.65
C THR A 243 25.66 -13.18 -0.85
N SER A 244 24.59 -13.44 -0.08
CA SER A 244 23.80 -14.67 -0.23
C SER A 244 23.11 -14.77 -1.60
N VAL A 245 22.60 -13.65 -2.14
CA VAL A 245 22.03 -13.62 -3.50
C VAL A 245 23.09 -13.85 -4.55
N ASN A 246 24.25 -13.21 -4.45
CA ASN A 246 25.30 -13.37 -5.46
C ASN A 246 25.87 -14.79 -5.45
N LEU A 247 26.02 -15.40 -4.25
CA LEU A 247 26.42 -16.80 -4.12
C LEU A 247 25.36 -17.77 -4.65
N PHE A 248 24.08 -17.43 -4.52
CA PHE A 248 22.97 -18.19 -5.09
C PHE A 248 22.92 -18.08 -6.63
N LEU A 249 22.89 -16.85 -7.16
CA LEU A 249 22.68 -16.60 -8.60
C LEU A 249 23.89 -16.89 -9.49
N TYR A 250 25.11 -16.61 -9.03
CA TYR A 250 26.31 -16.72 -9.89
C TYR A 250 27.14 -17.98 -9.65
N PHE A 251 27.07 -18.54 -8.46
CA PHE A 251 27.95 -19.66 -8.07
C PHE A 251 27.20 -20.93 -7.72
N GLU A 252 25.86 -20.88 -7.59
CA GLU A 252 25.02 -22.01 -7.15
C GLU A 252 25.51 -22.68 -5.85
N LEU A 253 26.34 -21.99 -5.06
CA LEU A 253 27.01 -22.54 -3.87
C LEU A 253 26.06 -22.67 -2.68
N ILE A 254 24.93 -21.97 -2.72
CA ILE A 254 24.00 -21.82 -1.61
C ILE A 254 22.60 -22.18 -2.09
N SER A 255 21.85 -22.94 -1.27
CA SER A 255 20.45 -23.27 -1.57
C SER A 255 19.50 -22.07 -1.36
N LEU A 256 18.35 -22.09 -2.03
CA LEU A 256 17.26 -21.13 -1.82
C LEU A 256 16.81 -21.06 -0.35
N SER A 257 16.84 -22.20 0.37
CA SER A 257 16.54 -22.28 1.81
C SER A 257 17.49 -21.41 2.64
N THR A 258 18.79 -21.49 2.37
CA THR A 258 19.79 -20.67 3.06
C THR A 258 19.60 -19.18 2.79
N PHE A 259 19.29 -18.79 1.54
CA PHE A 259 18.94 -17.41 1.21
C PHE A 259 17.71 -16.95 2.03
N SER A 260 16.67 -17.79 2.10
CA SER A 260 15.46 -17.50 2.87
C SER A 260 15.73 -17.34 4.37
N ILE A 261 16.67 -18.10 4.94
CA ILE A 261 17.13 -17.95 6.33
C ILE A 261 17.82 -16.60 6.53
N VAL A 262 18.71 -16.17 5.63
CA VAL A 262 19.39 -14.87 5.73
C VAL A 262 18.39 -13.72 5.69
N VAL A 263 17.41 -13.77 4.78
CA VAL A 263 16.31 -12.78 4.72
C VAL A 263 15.49 -12.79 6.01
N SER A 264 15.18 -13.98 6.54
CA SER A 264 14.44 -14.15 7.80
C SER A 264 15.17 -13.51 8.99
N ILE A 265 16.49 -13.70 9.09
CA ILE A 265 17.32 -13.06 10.12
C ILE A 265 17.27 -11.54 9.98
N ALA A 266 17.40 -11.01 8.76
CA ALA A 266 17.31 -9.57 8.52
C ALA A 266 15.94 -9.00 8.94
N LEU A 267 14.84 -9.70 8.65
CA LEU A 267 13.50 -9.31 9.09
C LEU A 267 13.39 -9.27 10.62
N VAL A 268 13.92 -10.26 11.33
CA VAL A 268 13.94 -10.26 12.80
C VAL A 268 14.70 -9.05 13.33
N VAL A 269 15.85 -8.71 12.73
CA VAL A 269 16.60 -7.50 13.06
C VAL A 269 15.76 -6.23 12.85
N PHE A 270 14.99 -6.14 11.76
CA PHE A 270 14.06 -5.01 11.54
C PHE A 270 12.94 -4.94 12.58
N ILE A 271 12.36 -6.07 12.98
CA ILE A 271 11.34 -6.12 14.05
C ILE A 271 11.95 -5.58 15.35
N VAL A 272 13.13 -6.08 15.74
CA VAL A 272 13.84 -5.62 16.95
C VAL A 272 14.19 -4.13 16.86
N HIS A 273 14.59 -3.65 15.68
CA HIS A 273 14.83 -2.23 15.44
C HIS A 273 13.57 -1.40 15.71
N PHE A 274 12.42 -1.78 15.13
CA PHE A 274 11.17 -1.05 15.36
C PHE A 274 10.67 -1.14 16.80
N VAL A 275 10.84 -2.27 17.48
CA VAL A 275 10.50 -2.41 18.92
C VAL A 275 11.38 -1.49 19.78
N THR A 276 12.67 -1.39 19.46
CA THR A 276 13.59 -0.48 20.15
C THR A 276 13.20 0.97 19.89
N LYS A 277 12.90 1.31 18.63
CA LYS A 277 12.44 2.64 18.23
C LYS A 277 11.11 3.03 18.88
N PHE A 278 10.19 2.08 19.05
CA PHE A 278 8.93 2.28 19.75
C PHE A 278 9.13 2.69 21.22
N LYS A 279 10.17 2.14 21.88
CA LYS A 279 10.51 2.47 23.27
C LYS A 279 11.16 3.87 23.39
N THR A 280 11.90 4.31 22.37
CA THR A 280 12.62 5.60 22.40
C THR A 280 11.81 6.77 21.84
N SER A 281 10.77 6.52 21.04
CA SER A 281 9.93 7.57 20.46
C SER A 281 9.07 8.27 21.52
N LEU A 282 9.34 9.55 21.78
CA LEU A 282 8.57 10.39 22.71
C LEU A 282 7.22 10.84 22.13
N ASN A 283 7.15 11.01 20.81
CA ASN A 283 5.92 11.45 20.14
C ASN A 283 4.90 10.31 20.03
N THR A 284 3.72 10.49 20.61
CA THR A 284 2.65 9.48 20.61
C THR A 284 2.17 9.09 19.21
N ARG A 285 2.22 10.01 18.22
CA ARG A 285 1.86 9.69 16.84
C ARG A 285 2.90 8.78 16.20
N GLU A 286 4.17 9.18 16.32
CA GLU A 286 5.30 8.42 15.79
C GLU A 286 5.34 7.01 16.37
N ARG A 287 5.15 6.91 17.69
CA ARG A 287 5.12 5.63 18.41
C ARG A 287 4.06 4.68 17.84
N LYS A 288 2.88 5.19 17.49
CA LYS A 288 1.81 4.39 16.88
C LYS A 288 2.11 3.98 15.43
N GLN A 289 2.80 4.83 14.67
CA GLN A 289 3.25 4.52 13.30
C GLN A 289 4.30 3.41 13.32
N VAL A 290 5.29 3.53 14.20
CA VAL A 290 6.34 2.53 14.43
C VAL A 290 5.73 1.19 14.87
N LEU A 291 4.77 1.21 15.81
CA LEU A 291 4.07 0.00 16.24
C LEU A 291 3.33 -0.69 15.09
N THR A 292 2.64 0.09 14.26
CA THR A 292 1.88 -0.44 13.13
C THR A 292 2.80 -1.09 12.10
N MET A 293 3.96 -0.47 11.82
CA MET A 293 4.98 -1.05 10.97
C MET A 293 5.55 -2.34 11.56
N ALA A 294 5.87 -2.35 12.86
CA ALA A 294 6.39 -3.54 13.55
C ALA A 294 5.41 -4.73 13.45
N ILE A 295 4.10 -4.48 13.67
CA ILE A 295 3.06 -5.50 13.57
C ILE A 295 2.96 -6.03 12.13
N CYS A 296 2.95 -5.14 11.13
CA CYS A 296 2.84 -5.56 9.73
C CYS A 296 4.08 -6.34 9.29
N LEU A 297 5.27 -5.94 9.72
CA LEU A 297 6.51 -6.65 9.39
C LEU A 297 6.60 -8.01 10.10
N ALA A 298 6.13 -8.10 11.35
CA ALA A 298 6.00 -9.37 12.06
C ALA A 298 4.99 -10.30 11.39
N PHE A 299 3.85 -9.78 10.94
CA PHE A 299 2.88 -10.54 10.16
C PHE A 299 3.47 -11.05 8.84
N GLY A 300 4.15 -10.18 8.09
CA GLY A 300 4.85 -10.55 6.86
C GLY A 300 5.91 -11.62 7.09
N PHE A 301 6.69 -11.52 8.18
CA PHE A 301 7.69 -12.52 8.57
C PHE A 301 7.06 -13.89 8.88
N VAL A 302 6.00 -13.92 9.70
CA VAL A 302 5.31 -15.17 10.08
C VAL A 302 4.75 -15.90 8.86
N LEU A 303 4.28 -15.16 7.84
CA LEU A 303 3.78 -15.75 6.60
C LEU A 303 4.89 -16.09 5.61
N TYR A 304 5.95 -15.29 5.52
CA TYR A 304 7.04 -15.46 4.55
C TYR A 304 7.70 -16.84 4.66
N PHE A 305 8.13 -17.20 5.87
CA PHE A 305 8.90 -18.43 6.09
C PHE A 305 8.16 -19.70 5.64
N PRO A 306 6.90 -19.96 6.06
CA PRO A 306 6.20 -21.16 5.62
C PRO A 306 5.83 -21.13 4.13
N LEU A 307 5.49 -19.95 3.60
CA LEU A 307 5.10 -19.83 2.19
C LEU A 307 6.25 -20.15 1.24
N VAL A 308 7.45 -19.66 1.52
CA VAL A 308 8.62 -19.90 0.68
C VAL A 308 9.14 -21.34 0.78
N ASN A 309 9.04 -21.97 1.95
CA ASN A 309 9.63 -23.29 2.16
C ASN A 309 8.68 -24.47 1.90
N PHE A 310 7.36 -24.32 2.09
CA PHE A 310 6.46 -25.48 2.14
C PHE A 310 5.27 -25.42 1.18
N ALA A 311 4.93 -24.27 0.59
CA ALA A 311 3.67 -24.10 -0.13
C ALA A 311 3.79 -24.24 -1.68
N GLY A 312 4.86 -24.89 -2.16
CA GLY A 312 5.09 -25.15 -3.59
C GLY A 312 5.21 -23.86 -4.41
N SER A 313 4.89 -23.93 -5.72
CA SER A 313 5.04 -22.79 -6.64
C SER A 313 4.15 -21.59 -6.28
N TYR A 314 2.90 -21.83 -5.87
CA TYR A 314 2.00 -20.76 -5.42
C TYR A 314 2.45 -20.15 -4.10
N GLY A 315 2.92 -20.99 -3.17
CA GLY A 315 3.55 -20.56 -1.94
C GLY A 315 4.73 -19.64 -2.17
N PHE A 316 5.63 -20.04 -3.07
CA PHE A 316 6.78 -19.24 -3.47
C PHE A 316 6.36 -17.90 -4.06
N LEU A 317 5.38 -17.87 -4.97
CA LEU A 317 4.84 -16.64 -5.54
C LEU A 317 4.32 -15.69 -4.45
N ILE A 318 3.46 -16.19 -3.55
CA ILE A 318 2.89 -15.37 -2.47
C ILE A 318 3.97 -14.95 -1.49
N GLY A 319 4.86 -15.86 -1.11
CA GLY A 319 5.97 -15.60 -0.21
C GLY A 319 6.91 -14.52 -0.73
N ARG A 320 7.13 -14.46 -2.04
CA ARG A 320 7.91 -13.40 -2.67
C ARG A 320 7.28 -12.00 -2.48
N TYR A 321 5.96 -11.89 -2.63
CA TYR A 321 5.23 -10.63 -2.50
C TYR A 321 4.83 -10.25 -1.06
N ILE A 322 4.79 -11.20 -0.12
CA ILE A 322 4.17 -10.97 1.19
C ILE A 322 4.93 -9.94 2.04
N ILE A 323 6.26 -9.93 1.99
CA ILE A 323 7.09 -8.95 2.71
C ILE A 323 6.81 -7.51 2.20
N PRO A 324 7.01 -7.20 0.91
CA PRO A 324 6.79 -5.85 0.40
C PRO A 324 5.33 -5.42 0.53
N ILE A 325 4.35 -6.31 0.30
CA ILE A 325 2.94 -5.97 0.54
C ILE A 325 2.70 -5.65 2.01
N SER A 326 3.24 -6.44 2.94
CA SER A 326 3.09 -6.18 4.37
C SER A 326 3.70 -4.85 4.79
N ILE A 327 4.88 -4.50 4.25
CA ILE A 327 5.51 -3.20 4.46
C ILE A 327 4.63 -2.10 3.86
N GLY A 328 4.19 -2.23 2.62
CA GLY A 328 3.35 -1.26 1.91
C GLY A 328 2.04 -0.99 2.65
N LEU A 329 1.38 -2.04 3.13
CA LEU A 329 0.19 -1.96 3.98
C LEU A 329 0.49 -1.31 5.33
N GLY A 330 1.63 -1.63 5.96
CA GLY A 330 2.06 -0.99 7.20
C GLY A 330 2.24 0.51 7.06
N VAL A 331 2.90 0.95 5.98
CA VAL A 331 3.06 2.39 5.66
C VAL A 331 1.71 3.01 5.36
N PHE A 332 0.87 2.34 4.57
CA PHE A 332 -0.47 2.81 4.22
C PHE A 332 -1.33 3.00 5.47
N PHE A 333 -1.41 2.01 6.37
CA PHE A 333 -2.13 2.16 7.63
C PHE A 333 -1.54 3.24 8.53
N ALA A 334 -0.22 3.38 8.56
CA ALA A 334 0.42 4.43 9.31
C ALA A 334 0.08 5.84 8.77
N LEU A 335 0.06 6.00 7.43
CA LEU A 335 -0.40 7.20 6.71
C LEU A 335 -1.85 7.52 7.04
N MET A 336 -2.73 6.55 6.83
CA MET A 336 -4.16 6.71 6.99
C MET A 336 -4.55 7.00 8.44
N ARG A 337 -4.02 6.22 9.39
CA ARG A 337 -4.48 6.26 10.78
C ARG A 337 -3.89 7.41 11.59
N TYR A 338 -2.64 7.77 11.32
CA TYR A 338 -1.91 8.71 12.17
C TYR A 338 -1.58 10.03 11.48
N GLY A 339 -2.06 10.23 10.25
CA GLY A 339 -1.76 11.43 9.46
C GLY A 339 -0.26 11.57 9.28
N LEU A 340 0.36 10.50 8.79
CA LEU A 340 1.80 10.47 8.55
C LEU A 340 2.07 11.48 7.43
N TRP A 341 2.73 12.57 7.81
CA TRP A 341 2.91 13.77 6.98
C TRP A 341 1.56 14.46 6.79
N GLN A 342 1.48 15.75 7.10
CA GLN A 342 0.22 16.50 7.19
C GLN A 342 -0.44 16.72 5.81
N VAL A 343 -0.63 15.66 5.03
CA VAL A 343 -1.21 15.74 3.71
C VAL A 343 -2.70 15.96 3.88
N ASP A 344 -3.19 17.06 3.31
CA ASP A 344 -4.60 17.44 3.36
C ASP A 344 -5.49 16.24 3.00
N THR A 345 -6.38 15.93 3.93
CA THR A 345 -7.09 14.65 4.10
C THR A 345 -8.15 14.38 3.04
N ILE A 346 -8.51 15.38 2.22
CA ILE A 346 -9.71 15.31 1.36
C ILE A 346 -9.51 14.34 0.18
N ILE A 347 -8.38 14.43 -0.54
CA ILE A 347 -8.10 13.54 -1.70
C ILE A 347 -7.77 12.11 -1.24
N SER A 348 -7.29 11.95 0.01
CA SER A 348 -6.99 10.62 0.55
C SER A 348 -8.26 9.81 0.82
N LYS A 349 -9.37 10.41 1.27
CA LYS A 349 -10.58 9.62 1.62
C LYS A 349 -11.10 8.80 0.45
N SER A 350 -11.34 9.42 -0.71
CA SER A 350 -11.89 8.72 -1.89
C SER A 350 -10.88 7.76 -2.51
N ALA A 351 -9.61 8.14 -2.62
CA ALA A 351 -8.57 7.28 -3.15
C ALA A 351 -8.34 6.04 -2.25
N THR A 352 -8.34 6.22 -0.94
CA THR A 352 -8.20 5.12 0.03
C THR A 352 -9.42 4.21 -0.01
N LEU A 353 -10.64 4.76 -0.02
CA LEU A 353 -11.84 3.93 -0.14
C LEU A 353 -11.87 3.17 -1.47
N SER A 354 -11.45 3.78 -2.57
CA SER A 354 -11.34 3.11 -3.87
C SER A 354 -10.29 1.99 -3.85
N VAL A 355 -9.08 2.27 -3.36
CA VAL A 355 -8.00 1.27 -3.28
C VAL A 355 -8.39 0.15 -2.33
N LEU A 356 -8.97 0.47 -1.18
CA LEU A 356 -9.41 -0.53 -0.20
C LEU A 356 -10.59 -1.35 -0.72
N SER A 357 -11.49 -0.76 -1.52
CA SER A 357 -12.54 -1.50 -2.22
C SER A 357 -11.95 -2.44 -3.27
N VAL A 358 -11.01 -1.98 -4.09
CA VAL A 358 -10.31 -2.83 -5.07
C VAL A 358 -9.59 -3.98 -4.38
N ILE A 359 -8.87 -3.72 -3.29
CA ILE A 359 -8.21 -4.76 -2.48
C ILE A 359 -9.24 -5.72 -1.90
N ALA A 360 -10.35 -5.23 -1.35
CA ALA A 360 -11.40 -6.06 -0.78
C ALA A 360 -12.07 -6.95 -1.83
N PHE A 361 -12.40 -6.42 -3.01
CA PHE A 361 -12.97 -7.19 -4.12
C PHE A 361 -11.98 -8.21 -4.70
N SER A 362 -10.70 -7.83 -4.80
CA SER A 362 -9.64 -8.71 -5.30
C SER A 362 -9.35 -9.84 -4.30
N PHE A 363 -9.29 -9.51 -3.00
CA PHE A 363 -9.16 -10.49 -1.93
C PHE A 363 -10.39 -11.41 -1.87
N TRP A 364 -11.59 -10.87 -2.04
CA TRP A 364 -12.82 -11.65 -2.14
C TRP A 364 -12.78 -12.65 -3.29
N ALA A 365 -12.44 -12.20 -4.49
CA ALA A 365 -12.32 -13.07 -5.66
C ALA A 365 -11.25 -14.15 -5.46
N GLY A 366 -10.12 -13.80 -4.84
CA GLY A 366 -9.04 -14.74 -4.54
C GLY A 366 -9.43 -15.78 -3.47
N VAL A 367 -10.10 -15.35 -2.39
CA VAL A 367 -10.61 -16.26 -1.35
C VAL A 367 -11.69 -17.18 -1.92
N ASP A 368 -12.59 -16.66 -2.75
CA ASP A 368 -13.62 -17.45 -3.40
C ASP A 368 -13.00 -18.54 -4.30
N GLN A 369 -12.05 -18.18 -5.17
CA GLN A 369 -11.32 -19.15 -6.00
C GLN A 369 -10.50 -20.15 -5.14
N GLY A 370 -9.86 -19.68 -4.08
CA GLY A 370 -9.09 -20.53 -3.17
C GLY A 370 -9.96 -21.55 -2.46
N ILE A 371 -11.12 -21.14 -1.94
CA ILE A 371 -12.11 -22.04 -1.33
C ILE A 371 -12.65 -23.02 -2.37
N GLN A 372 -12.96 -22.58 -3.59
CA GLN A 372 -13.37 -23.48 -4.67
C GLN A 372 -12.30 -24.55 -4.96
N ALA A 373 -11.03 -24.15 -5.06
CA ALA A 373 -9.93 -25.09 -5.30
C ALA A 373 -9.80 -26.12 -4.17
N VAL A 374 -9.85 -25.69 -2.91
CA VAL A 374 -9.80 -26.58 -1.74
C VAL A 374 -11.02 -27.51 -1.70
N LEU A 375 -12.23 -26.99 -1.92
CA LEU A 375 -13.45 -27.80 -1.92
C LEU A 375 -13.44 -28.85 -3.03
N ASN A 376 -12.97 -28.48 -4.23
CA ASN A 376 -12.84 -29.41 -5.35
C ASN A 376 -11.85 -30.54 -5.03
N GLN A 377 -10.74 -30.24 -4.35
CA GLN A 377 -9.76 -31.25 -3.94
C GLN A 377 -10.26 -32.13 -2.79
N THR A 378 -10.98 -31.57 -1.82
CA THR A 378 -11.32 -32.27 -0.58
C THR A 378 -12.58 -33.13 -0.70
N ILE A 379 -13.59 -32.66 -1.45
CA ILE A 379 -14.91 -33.31 -1.47
C ILE A 379 -15.08 -34.20 -2.72
N GLY A 380 -14.19 -34.10 -3.72
CA GLY A 380 -14.29 -34.89 -4.96
C GLY A 380 -15.59 -34.67 -5.73
N LEU A 381 -16.34 -33.63 -5.40
CA LEU A 381 -17.60 -33.28 -6.05
C LEU A 381 -17.28 -32.79 -7.47
N SER A 382 -17.60 -33.60 -8.48
CA SER A 382 -17.47 -33.20 -9.89
C SER A 382 -18.43 -32.06 -10.28
N ASN A 383 -19.43 -31.79 -9.44
CA ASN A 383 -20.47 -30.82 -9.74
C ASN A 383 -20.01 -29.39 -9.40
N LYS A 384 -19.36 -28.76 -10.39
CA LYS A 384 -18.81 -27.38 -10.32
C LYS A 384 -19.81 -26.34 -9.82
N THR A 385 -21.10 -26.56 -10.03
CA THR A 385 -22.16 -25.63 -9.60
C THR A 385 -22.35 -25.61 -8.09
N VAL A 386 -22.25 -26.78 -7.44
CA VAL A 386 -22.43 -26.89 -5.98
C VAL A 386 -21.22 -26.34 -5.25
N THR A 387 -20.01 -26.59 -5.74
CA THR A 387 -18.78 -26.05 -5.14
C THR A 387 -18.67 -24.53 -5.30
N ALA A 388 -19.08 -23.98 -6.45
CA ALA A 388 -19.18 -22.53 -6.64
C ALA A 388 -20.21 -21.89 -5.69
N PHE A 389 -21.40 -22.48 -5.55
CA PHE A 389 -22.42 -21.97 -4.63
C PHE A 389 -21.95 -22.00 -3.17
N LEU A 390 -21.34 -23.11 -2.74
CA LEU A 390 -20.84 -23.26 -1.38
C LEU A 390 -19.69 -22.30 -1.08
N ALA A 391 -18.75 -22.13 -2.02
CA ALA A 391 -17.66 -21.17 -1.89
C ALA A 391 -18.19 -19.73 -1.79
N ALA A 392 -19.11 -19.35 -2.66
CA ALA A 392 -19.74 -18.03 -2.63
C ALA A 392 -20.52 -17.80 -1.32
N ALA A 393 -21.22 -18.81 -0.82
CA ALA A 393 -21.94 -18.75 0.47
C ALA A 393 -20.96 -18.56 1.64
N ILE A 394 -19.92 -19.38 1.75
CA ILE A 394 -18.89 -19.29 2.80
C ILE A 394 -18.19 -17.93 2.72
N SER A 395 -17.79 -17.53 1.50
CA SER A 395 -17.16 -16.24 1.22
C SER A 395 -18.05 -15.08 1.68
N SER A 396 -19.33 -15.07 1.33
CA SER A 396 -20.29 -14.04 1.74
C SER A 396 -20.43 -13.94 3.27
N PHE A 397 -20.47 -15.08 3.98
CA PHE A 397 -20.57 -15.11 5.44
C PHE A 397 -19.41 -14.43 6.16
N PHE A 398 -18.19 -14.49 5.63
CA PHE A 398 -17.02 -13.84 6.25
C PHE A 398 -16.75 -12.44 5.71
N ILE A 399 -16.94 -12.22 4.41
CA ILE A 399 -16.60 -10.95 3.76
C ILE A 399 -17.63 -9.86 4.02
N VAL A 400 -18.94 -10.14 4.04
CA VAL A 400 -19.93 -9.06 4.30
C VAL A 400 -19.71 -8.44 5.68
N PRO A 401 -19.52 -9.22 6.76
CA PRO A 401 -19.14 -8.66 8.06
C PRO A 401 -17.80 -7.94 8.04
N ALA A 402 -16.78 -8.48 7.35
CA ALA A 402 -15.46 -7.85 7.27
C ALA A 402 -15.52 -6.50 6.51
N TYR A 403 -16.22 -6.44 5.38
CA TYR A 403 -16.44 -5.22 4.61
C TYR A 403 -17.21 -4.19 5.42
N ASN A 404 -18.34 -4.57 6.04
CA ASN A 404 -19.12 -3.67 6.89
C ASN A 404 -18.31 -3.18 8.09
N PHE A 405 -17.48 -4.05 8.68
CA PHE A 405 -16.57 -3.67 9.76
C PHE A 405 -15.52 -2.67 9.28
N VAL A 406 -14.88 -2.92 8.14
CA VAL A 406 -13.85 -2.03 7.59
C VAL A 406 -14.46 -0.71 7.12
N SER A 407 -15.57 -0.73 6.39
CA SER A 407 -16.31 0.45 5.96
C SER A 407 -16.78 1.28 7.15
N LYS A 408 -17.45 0.67 8.14
CA LYS A 408 -17.88 1.38 9.35
C LYS A 408 -16.70 1.89 10.17
N SER A 409 -15.60 1.14 10.21
CA SER A 409 -14.36 1.60 10.86
C SER A 409 -13.76 2.78 10.11
N CYS A 410 -13.76 2.77 8.77
CA CYS A 410 -13.32 3.88 7.93
C CYS A 410 -14.20 5.10 8.15
N ASP A 411 -15.53 4.97 8.12
CA ASP A 411 -16.46 6.07 8.33
C ASP A 411 -16.33 6.65 9.74
N ALA A 412 -16.35 5.80 10.77
CA ALA A 412 -16.14 6.22 12.15
C ALA A 412 -14.77 6.88 12.34
N PHE A 413 -13.75 6.43 11.60
CA PHE A 413 -12.41 6.99 11.64
C PHE A 413 -12.34 8.38 10.99
N PHE A 414 -12.91 8.53 9.80
CA PHE A 414 -12.85 9.77 9.01
C PHE A 414 -13.82 10.84 9.48
N ASN A 415 -14.94 10.43 10.07
CA ASN A 415 -16.01 11.30 10.52
C ASN A 415 -16.07 11.34 12.05
N LYS A 416 -15.02 10.90 12.77
CA LYS A 416 -14.98 10.96 14.24
C LYS A 416 -15.25 12.38 14.76
N ASN A 417 -14.59 13.38 14.16
CA ASN A 417 -14.77 14.77 14.56
C ASN A 417 -16.17 15.28 14.22
N LEU A 418 -16.73 14.87 13.08
CA LEU A 418 -18.09 15.20 12.67
C LEU A 418 -19.11 14.59 13.64
N HIS A 419 -18.99 13.30 13.95
CA HIS A 419 -19.85 12.62 14.92
C HIS A 419 -19.73 13.21 16.32
N ASN A 420 -18.52 13.54 16.76
CA ASN A 420 -18.30 14.20 18.04
C ASN A 420 -18.88 15.62 18.06
N LEU A 421 -18.83 16.34 16.94
CA LEU A 421 -19.43 17.68 16.80
C LEU A 421 -20.96 17.60 16.82
N LYS A 422 -21.54 16.65 16.08
CA LYS A 422 -22.97 16.36 16.12
C LYS A 422 -23.43 15.97 17.53
N ARG A 423 -22.65 15.13 18.22
CA ARG A 423 -22.91 14.77 19.62
C ARG A 423 -22.77 15.97 20.56
N LEU A 424 -21.78 16.84 20.32
CA LEU A 424 -21.59 18.06 21.10
C LEU A 424 -22.83 18.95 21.01
N PHE A 425 -23.30 19.25 19.79
CA PHE A 425 -24.48 20.09 19.59
C PHE A 425 -25.79 19.46 20.05
N SER A 426 -25.97 18.14 19.88
CA SER A 426 -27.24 17.48 20.20
C SER A 426 -27.40 17.08 21.68
N LYS A 427 -26.31 16.81 22.39
CA LYS A 427 -26.36 16.25 23.75
C LYS A 427 -25.46 16.97 24.73
N ASP A 428 -24.17 17.05 24.42
CA ASP A 428 -23.20 17.49 25.43
C ASP A 428 -23.36 18.98 25.75
N ILE A 429 -23.77 19.82 24.79
CA ILE A 429 -23.92 21.28 25.00
C ILE A 429 -25.03 21.62 25.99
N LEU A 430 -26.15 20.89 25.97
CA LEU A 430 -27.26 21.10 26.91
C LEU A 430 -26.83 20.70 28.33
N VAL A 431 -26.16 19.55 28.46
CA VAL A 431 -25.63 19.09 29.76
C VAL A 431 -24.60 20.07 30.32
N LEU A 432 -23.74 20.63 29.47
CA LEU A 432 -22.77 21.64 29.90
C LEU A 432 -23.46 22.95 30.31
N ALA A 433 -24.52 23.36 29.60
CA ALA A 433 -25.26 24.59 29.91
C ALA A 433 -26.03 24.51 31.24
N GLU A 434 -26.47 23.32 31.64
CA GLU A 434 -27.15 23.09 32.92
C GLU A 434 -26.19 22.96 34.10
N THR A 435 -24.93 22.57 33.87
CA THR A 435 -24.00 22.22 34.95
C THR A 435 -22.95 23.29 35.22
N GLN A 436 -22.81 24.30 34.37
CA GLN A 436 -21.72 25.27 34.42
C GLN A 436 -22.22 26.71 34.28
N ASN A 437 -21.50 27.63 34.93
CA ASN A 437 -21.68 29.06 34.75
C ASN A 437 -21.27 29.48 33.32
N LEU A 438 -21.88 30.56 32.82
CA LEU A 438 -21.74 31.01 31.42
C LEU A 438 -20.29 31.12 30.92
N ASP A 439 -19.38 31.66 31.73
CA ASP A 439 -17.97 31.83 31.33
C ASP A 439 -17.26 30.47 31.18
N ASN A 440 -17.49 29.55 32.10
CA ASN A 440 -16.91 28.20 32.07
C ASN A 440 -17.50 27.39 30.92
N PHE A 441 -18.81 27.52 30.71
CA PHE A 441 -19.51 26.91 29.58
C PHE A 441 -18.90 27.36 28.25
N LEU A 442 -18.74 28.68 28.05
CA LEU A 442 -18.17 29.24 26.83
C LEU A 442 -16.73 28.82 26.60
N ALA A 443 -15.91 28.76 27.66
CA ALA A 443 -14.55 28.28 27.57
C ALA A 443 -14.49 26.82 27.10
N GLN A 444 -15.26 25.92 27.72
CA GLN A 444 -15.26 24.51 27.38
C GLN A 444 -15.84 24.23 26.00
N VAL A 445 -16.94 24.89 25.65
CA VAL A 445 -17.57 24.74 24.32
C VAL A 445 -16.63 25.26 23.24
N SER A 446 -16.01 26.43 23.44
CA SER A 446 -15.04 27.00 22.49
C SER A 446 -13.83 26.09 22.29
N GLU A 447 -13.30 25.51 23.37
CA GLU A 447 -12.16 24.60 23.30
C GLU A 447 -12.51 23.32 22.52
N LYS A 448 -13.66 22.70 22.84
CA LYS A 448 -14.16 21.52 22.12
C LYS A 448 -14.43 21.84 20.65
N MET A 449 -15.05 22.98 20.35
CA MET A 449 -15.31 23.41 18.98
C MET A 449 -14.02 23.63 18.21
N LEU A 450 -13.01 24.30 18.77
CA LEU A 450 -11.68 24.44 18.16
C LEU A 450 -11.02 23.09 17.90
N GLN A 451 -11.19 22.12 18.80
CA GLN A 451 -10.64 20.77 18.65
C GLN A 451 -11.33 19.99 17.52
N LEU A 452 -12.65 20.08 17.43
CA LEU A 452 -13.45 19.30 16.48
C LEU A 452 -13.44 19.90 15.08
N THR A 453 -13.51 21.23 14.96
CA THR A 453 -13.47 21.92 13.67
C THR A 453 -12.05 21.99 13.10
N GLY A 454 -11.02 21.92 13.95
CA GLY A 454 -9.64 22.15 13.56
C GLY A 454 -9.32 23.62 13.26
N ALA A 455 -10.21 24.54 13.63
CA ALA A 455 -9.93 25.97 13.59
C ALA A 455 -8.80 26.33 14.57
N GLN A 456 -8.14 27.45 14.28
CA GLN A 456 -7.08 27.98 15.11
C GLN A 456 -7.60 28.95 16.16
N ALA A 457 -8.56 29.77 15.79
CA ALA A 457 -9.21 30.72 16.68
C ALA A 457 -10.73 30.68 16.49
N ILE A 458 -11.44 30.94 17.56
CA ILE A 458 -12.88 31.06 17.63
C ILE A 458 -13.24 32.35 18.35
N SER A 459 -14.19 33.10 17.79
CA SER A 459 -14.82 34.25 18.43
C SER A 459 -16.31 33.98 18.52
N ILE A 460 -16.88 34.08 19.71
CA ILE A 460 -18.31 33.92 19.95
C ILE A 460 -18.83 35.27 20.45
N VAL A 461 -19.83 35.81 19.78
CA VAL A 461 -20.58 36.99 20.21
C VAL A 461 -21.99 36.51 20.55
N PHE A 462 -22.42 36.74 21.79
CA PHE A 462 -23.72 36.33 22.29
C PHE A 462 -24.48 37.54 22.84
N GLU A 463 -25.69 37.74 22.34
CA GLU A 463 -26.60 38.80 22.76
C GLU A 463 -27.88 38.16 23.32
N ASP A 464 -28.26 38.55 24.52
CA ASP A 464 -29.53 38.20 25.16
C ASP A 464 -30.18 39.49 25.64
N ALA A 465 -31.04 40.09 24.79
CA ALA A 465 -31.58 41.43 24.98
C ALA A 465 -32.38 41.59 26.28
N GLN A 466 -32.84 40.48 26.86
CA GLN A 466 -33.66 40.50 28.07
C GLN A 466 -32.84 40.36 29.36
N ARG A 467 -31.65 39.76 29.30
CA ARG A 467 -30.92 39.33 30.50
C ARG A 467 -29.51 39.88 30.62
N LEU A 468 -28.89 40.22 29.49
CA LEU A 468 -27.55 40.78 29.45
C LEU A 468 -27.62 42.26 29.05
N PRO A 469 -26.96 43.16 29.81
CA PRO A 469 -26.94 44.58 29.47
C PRO A 469 -26.05 44.88 28.25
N GLU A 470 -25.06 44.03 27.99
CA GLU A 470 -24.10 44.16 26.90
C GLU A 470 -23.84 42.80 26.22
N PRO A 471 -23.53 42.79 24.91
CA PRO A 471 -23.13 41.59 24.20
C PRO A 471 -21.89 40.95 24.84
N LEU A 472 -21.95 39.64 25.06
CA LEU A 472 -20.82 38.89 25.56
C LEU A 472 -19.91 38.47 24.41
N ASN A 473 -18.65 38.91 24.44
CA ASN A 473 -17.66 38.62 23.42
C ASN A 473 -16.55 37.71 23.97
N TYR A 474 -16.57 36.44 23.59
CA TYR A 474 -15.58 35.45 23.99
C TYR A 474 -14.64 35.12 22.83
N LYS A 475 -13.32 35.16 23.07
CA LYS A 475 -12.30 34.85 22.08
C LYS A 475 -11.32 33.82 22.63
N LEU A 476 -11.06 32.78 21.86
CA LEU A 476 -10.07 31.76 22.17
C LEU A 476 -9.21 31.48 20.94
N SER A 477 -7.90 31.57 21.10
CA SER A 477 -6.92 31.30 20.04
C SER A 477 -5.85 30.34 20.54
N ARG A 478 -5.48 29.36 19.71
CA ARG A 478 -4.34 28.51 19.99
C ARG A 478 -3.02 29.28 19.77
N PRO A 479 -2.01 29.11 20.63
CA PRO A 479 -0.72 29.74 20.45
C PRO A 479 -0.11 29.34 19.11
N LEU A 480 0.52 30.32 18.46
CA LEU A 480 1.09 30.21 17.13
C LEU A 480 2.60 30.11 17.20
N SER A 481 3.18 29.20 16.41
CA SER A 481 4.61 29.27 16.11
C SER A 481 4.82 30.41 15.11
N GLU A 482 5.59 31.42 15.48
CA GLU A 482 5.69 32.72 14.80
C GLU A 482 6.39 32.71 13.43
N GLU A 483 6.88 31.56 12.96
CA GLU A 483 7.92 31.56 11.91
C GLU A 483 7.44 31.70 10.45
N HIS A 484 6.14 31.62 10.15
CA HIS A 484 5.68 31.64 8.75
C HIS A 484 4.46 32.54 8.49
N GLU A 485 4.47 33.21 7.34
CA GLU A 485 3.31 33.90 6.76
C GLU A 485 2.29 32.85 6.31
N TYR A 486 1.10 32.89 6.91
CA TYR A 486 0.02 31.94 6.63
C TYR A 486 -1.18 32.65 6.02
N THR A 487 -1.80 32.04 5.01
CA THR A 487 -3.11 32.51 4.51
C THR A 487 -4.20 32.19 5.54
N THR A 488 -4.88 33.22 6.03
CA THR A 488 -6.01 33.11 6.95
C THR A 488 -7.33 33.07 6.19
N LYS A 489 -8.23 32.17 6.60
CA LYS A 489 -9.61 32.09 6.10
C LYS A 489 -10.57 32.19 7.27
N TYR A 490 -11.63 32.96 7.10
CA TYR A 490 -12.65 33.19 8.11
C TYR A 490 -13.97 32.54 7.66
N GLU A 491 -14.63 31.85 8.58
CA GLU A 491 -15.97 31.30 8.40
C GLU A 491 -16.86 31.84 9.51
N ASN A 492 -17.94 32.52 9.14
CA ASN A 492 -18.87 33.14 10.07
C ASN A 492 -20.21 32.39 10.05
N PHE A 493 -20.74 32.11 11.22
CA PHE A 493 -22.02 31.46 11.44
C PHE A 493 -22.84 32.36 12.34
N SER A 494 -24.09 32.64 11.98
CA SER A 494 -24.98 33.48 12.78
C SER A 494 -26.34 32.83 12.90
N TYR A 495 -26.96 33.04 14.06
CA TYR A 495 -28.34 32.64 14.35
C TYR A 495 -28.97 33.74 15.20
N GLU A 496 -30.16 34.19 14.79
CA GLU A 496 -30.86 35.29 15.43
C GLU A 496 -32.34 34.95 15.57
N VAL A 497 -32.87 35.19 16.77
CA VAL A 497 -34.30 35.25 17.04
C VAL A 497 -34.61 36.72 17.35
N SER A 498 -35.27 37.39 16.41
CA SER A 498 -35.45 38.85 16.42
C SER A 498 -35.91 39.39 17.76
N GLY A 499 -35.10 40.30 18.34
CA GLY A 499 -35.39 40.98 19.60
C GLY A 499 -35.27 40.12 20.87
N VAL A 500 -34.78 38.89 20.76
CA VAL A 500 -34.62 37.99 21.91
C VAL A 500 -33.16 37.60 22.10
N ILE A 501 -32.60 36.85 21.15
CA ILE A 501 -31.26 36.26 21.25
C ILE A 501 -30.56 36.34 19.90
N ALA A 502 -29.28 36.70 19.89
CA ALA A 502 -28.41 36.56 18.73
C ALA A 502 -27.10 35.87 19.12
N VAL A 503 -26.65 34.92 18.31
CA VAL A 503 -25.34 34.26 18.44
C VAL A 503 -24.60 34.36 17.12
N SER A 504 -23.36 34.86 17.17
CA SER A 504 -22.44 34.85 16.04
C SER A 504 -21.15 34.13 16.42
N VAL A 505 -20.74 33.16 15.61
CA VAL A 505 -19.50 32.40 15.79
C VAL A 505 -18.62 32.60 14.56
N SER A 506 -17.42 33.11 14.78
CA SER A 506 -16.37 33.25 13.77
C SER A 506 -15.25 32.25 14.01
N LEU A 507 -14.98 31.40 13.03
CA LEU A 507 -13.87 30.46 13.03
C LEU A 507 -12.76 30.95 12.09
N THR A 508 -11.54 30.98 12.60
CA THR A 508 -10.34 31.33 11.81
C THR A 508 -9.51 30.09 11.54
N PHE A 509 -9.27 29.81 10.26
CA PHE A 509 -8.42 28.72 9.79
C PHE A 509 -7.14 29.28 9.19
N LYS A 510 -6.00 28.64 9.48
CA LYS A 510 -4.73 28.87 8.76
C LYS A 510 -4.46 27.73 7.80
N GLU A 511 -4.20 28.07 6.55
CA GLU A 511 -3.91 27.16 5.42
C GLU A 511 -5.00 26.13 5.06
N ARG A 512 -5.97 25.88 5.95
CA ARG A 512 -7.01 24.88 5.78
C ARG A 512 -8.36 25.52 5.42
N ARG A 513 -9.18 24.76 4.70
CA ARG A 513 -10.62 25.04 4.53
C ARG A 513 -11.40 24.16 5.50
N ILE A 514 -12.51 24.68 6.03
CA ILE A 514 -13.44 23.88 6.81
C ILE A 514 -14.01 22.75 5.93
N ASN A 515 -14.16 21.54 6.48
CA ASN A 515 -14.88 20.48 5.79
C ASN A 515 -16.34 20.93 5.57
N ARG A 516 -16.87 20.75 4.36
CA ARG A 516 -18.25 21.11 4.01
C ARG A 516 -19.27 20.47 4.97
N GLU A 517 -19.10 19.20 5.31
CA GLU A 517 -20.01 18.49 6.24
C GLU A 517 -19.94 19.10 7.66
N ILE A 518 -18.73 19.45 8.12
CA ILE A 518 -18.55 20.14 9.41
C ILE A 518 -19.23 21.50 9.36
N ARG A 519 -19.12 22.22 8.24
CA ARG A 519 -19.77 23.52 8.03
C ARG A 519 -21.30 23.43 8.06
N GLU A 520 -21.86 22.40 7.43
CA GLU A 520 -23.31 22.14 7.41
C GLU A 520 -23.82 21.76 8.81
N GLU A 521 -23.16 20.81 9.49
CA GLU A 521 -23.50 20.45 10.88
C GLU A 521 -23.31 21.63 11.86
N PHE A 522 -22.33 22.51 11.63
CA PHE A 522 -22.17 23.71 12.45
C PHE A 522 -23.32 24.70 12.24
N LYS A 523 -23.79 24.88 10.99
CA LYS A 523 -24.97 25.70 10.68
C LYS A 523 -26.23 25.17 11.35
N GLU A 524 -26.44 23.85 11.28
CA GLU A 524 -27.58 23.20 11.93
C GLU A 524 -27.49 23.28 13.47
N GLY A 525 -26.28 23.14 14.03
CA GLY A 525 -26.03 23.20 15.47
C GLY A 525 -26.12 24.60 16.10
N MET A 526 -26.18 25.68 15.30
CA MET A 526 -26.25 27.05 15.81
C MET A 526 -27.51 27.34 16.64
N ASP A 527 -28.65 26.75 16.27
CA ASP A 527 -29.90 26.89 17.04
C ASP A 527 -29.75 26.26 18.43
N GLU A 528 -29.27 25.02 18.50
CA GLU A 528 -29.07 24.33 19.78
C GLU A 528 -28.03 25.04 20.67
N MET A 529 -26.99 25.63 20.05
CA MET A 529 -26.04 26.47 20.77
C MET A 529 -26.70 27.74 21.33
N ALA A 530 -27.55 28.42 20.56
CA ALA A 530 -28.29 29.58 21.03
C ALA A 530 -29.23 29.24 22.17
N ARG A 531 -29.94 28.11 22.09
CA ARG A 531 -30.80 27.61 23.18
C ARG A 531 -30.00 27.29 24.44
N ALA A 532 -28.86 26.61 24.30
CA ALA A 532 -27.99 26.28 25.41
C ALA A 532 -27.42 27.54 26.10
N LEU A 533 -26.95 28.52 25.31
CA LEU A 533 -26.48 29.81 25.83
C LEU A 533 -27.59 30.59 26.53
N ALA A 534 -28.79 30.62 25.96
CA ALA A 534 -29.95 31.25 26.57
C ALA A 534 -30.39 30.56 27.88
N SER A 535 -30.27 29.23 27.95
CA SER A 535 -30.54 28.47 29.18
C SER A 535 -29.52 28.81 30.27
N CYS A 536 -28.23 28.80 29.92
CA CYS A 536 -27.14 29.13 30.86
C CYS A 536 -27.22 30.60 31.34
N SER A 537 -27.48 31.54 30.42
CA SER A 537 -27.75 32.97 30.72
C SER A 537 -28.88 33.13 31.74
N ARG A 538 -29.98 32.39 31.55
CA ARG A 538 -31.12 32.40 32.47
C ARG A 538 -30.73 31.96 33.88
N TRP A 539 -30.00 30.86 34.01
CA TRP A 539 -29.56 30.34 35.31
C TRP A 539 -28.64 31.32 36.03
N ASN A 540 -27.62 31.84 35.33
CA ASN A 540 -26.72 32.87 35.88
C ASN A 540 -27.48 34.13 36.34
N PHE A 541 -28.48 34.56 35.57
CA PHE A 541 -29.30 35.72 35.95
C PHE A 541 -30.10 35.46 37.24
N LEU A 542 -30.71 34.27 37.35
CA LEU A 542 -31.49 33.89 38.54
C LEU A 542 -30.62 33.77 39.79
N GLU A 543 -29.43 33.18 39.66
CA GLU A 543 -28.47 33.05 40.76
C GLU A 543 -27.98 34.42 41.25
N ASN A 544 -27.63 35.31 40.32
CA ASN A 544 -27.23 36.69 40.66
C ASN A 544 -28.35 37.51 41.30
N LYS A 545 -29.61 37.27 40.89
CA LYS A 545 -30.76 37.94 41.50
C LYS A 545 -31.06 37.39 42.90
N GLY A 546 -30.91 36.09 43.11
CA GLY A 546 -31.03 35.44 44.42
C GLY A 546 -30.03 35.98 45.45
N ASN A 547 -28.77 36.13 45.05
CA ASN A 547 -27.71 36.67 45.92
C ASN A 547 -27.92 38.14 46.32
N ARG A 548 -28.67 38.93 45.53
CA ARG A 548 -29.04 40.31 45.90
C ARG A 548 -30.21 40.38 46.87
N LEU A 549 -30.99 39.31 47.00
CA LEU A 549 -32.19 39.24 47.83
C LEU A 549 -31.95 38.52 49.17
N SER A 550 -30.78 37.94 49.40
CA SER A 550 -30.35 37.55 50.74
C SER A 550 -29.85 38.80 51.49
N PRO A 551 -30.62 39.37 52.44
CA PRO A 551 -30.09 40.42 53.30
C PRO A 551 -28.89 39.85 54.06
N SER A 552 -27.81 40.63 54.12
CA SER A 552 -26.67 40.38 54.99
C SER A 552 -27.17 40.36 56.44
N PHE A 553 -27.42 39.16 56.97
CA PHE A 553 -27.66 38.95 58.39
C PHE A 553 -26.34 38.87 59.13
#